data_AF-A0A1V2ZY15-F1
#
_entry.id   AF-A0A1V2ZY15-F1
#
_cell.length_a   1.000
_cell.length_b   1.000
_cell.length_c   1.000
_cell.angle_alpha   90.00
_cell.angle_beta   90.00
_cell.angle_gamma   90.00
#
_symmetry.space_group_name_H-M   'P 1'
#
loop_
_entity.id
_entity.type
_entity.pdbx_description
1 polymer ?
#
loop_
_entity_poly.entity_id
_entity_poly.type
_entity_poly.pdbx_seq_one_letter_code
_entity_poly.pdbx_strand_id
1 'polypeptide(L)'
;MTEETPRHILERLEIAILTGETLQLHWAGPDDGPDAGRAWMGRVTPREVTADDRGHHWLEGTCEGETVHIRLDRIRNMPTPVK
;
A
#
# COMPACT_ATOMS: atom_id res chain seq x y z
N MET A 1 1.78 -17.30 -11.27
CA MET A 1 2.92 -16.38 -11.10
C MET A 1 2.49 -15.43 -10.00
N THR A 2 3.00 -15.62 -8.78
CA THR A 2 2.83 -14.63 -7.71
C THR A 2 3.59 -13.39 -8.16
N GLU A 3 2.87 -12.32 -8.51
CA GLU A 3 3.50 -11.02 -8.75
C GLU A 3 4.03 -10.54 -7.41
N GLU A 4 5.29 -10.88 -7.12
CA GLU A 4 5.98 -10.41 -5.93
C GLU A 4 6.08 -8.89 -6.01
N THR A 5 5.62 -8.20 -4.96
CA THR A 5 5.79 -6.76 -4.85
C THR A 5 7.27 -6.42 -5.05
N PRO A 6 7.61 -5.53 -6.00
CA PRO A 6 9.01 -5.23 -6.28
C PRO A 6 9.75 -4.74 -5.03
N ARG A 7 10.99 -5.19 -4.84
CA ARG A 7 11.78 -4.89 -3.63
C ARG A 7 11.92 -3.40 -3.34
N HIS A 8 12.12 -2.57 -4.36
CA HIS A 8 12.27 -1.11 -4.19
C HIS A 8 11.01 -0.45 -3.62
N ILE A 9 9.83 -1.06 -3.82
CA ILE A 9 8.57 -0.61 -3.21
C ILE A 9 8.58 -0.87 -1.71
N LEU A 10 9.00 -2.07 -1.30
CA LEU A 10 9.12 -2.43 0.11
C LEU A 10 10.14 -1.51 0.80
N GLU A 11 11.30 -1.31 0.19
CA GLU A 11 12.35 -0.41 0.72
C GLU A 11 11.84 1.04 0.88
N ARG A 12 11.08 1.55 -0.10
CA ARG A 12 10.49 2.89 -0.02
C ARG A 12 9.49 3.03 1.13
N LEU A 13 8.67 2.01 1.36
CA LEU A 13 7.69 1.98 2.43
C LEU A 13 8.37 1.84 3.79
N GLU A 14 9.39 1.00 3.89
CA GLU A 14 10.20 0.84 5.10
C GLU A 14 10.86 2.17 5.49
N ILE A 15 11.46 2.90 4.53
CA ILE A 15 11.99 4.24 4.77
C ILE A 15 10.88 5.17 5.28
N ALA A 16 9.71 5.19 4.62
CA ALA A 16 8.60 6.06 5.02
C ALA A 16 8.12 5.78 6.45
N ILE A 17 8.07 4.50 6.84
CA ILE A 17 7.72 4.06 8.19
C ILE A 17 8.75 4.57 9.20
N LEU A 18 10.04 4.34 8.92
CA LEU A 18 11.14 4.73 9.81
C LEU A 18 11.23 6.25 9.99
N THR A 19 10.90 7.03 8.97
CA THR A 19 10.93 8.51 9.03
C THR A 19 9.61 9.13 9.45
N GLY A 20 8.53 8.36 9.58
CA GLY A 20 7.18 8.88 9.81
C GLY A 20 6.65 9.75 8.65
N GLU A 21 7.09 9.47 7.43
CA GLU A 21 6.71 10.25 6.24
C GLU A 21 5.29 9.91 5.80
N THR A 22 4.45 10.93 5.60
CA THR A 22 3.12 10.76 5.00
C THR A 22 3.20 10.72 3.48
N LEU A 23 2.64 9.66 2.88
CA LEU A 23 2.61 9.43 1.44
C LEU A 23 1.24 9.76 0.84
N GLN A 24 1.22 10.37 -0.35
CA GLN A 24 0.00 10.49 -1.14
C GLN A 24 -0.21 9.18 -1.92
N LEU A 25 -1.19 8.37 -1.53
CA LEU A 25 -1.46 7.07 -2.15
C LEU A 25 -2.79 7.08 -2.91
N HIS A 26 -2.84 6.33 -4.01
CA HIS A 26 -4.05 6.01 -4.77
C HIS A 26 -4.14 4.49 -4.87
N TRP A 27 -5.20 3.90 -4.34
CA TRP A 27 -5.39 2.46 -4.37
C TRP A 27 -6.79 2.06 -4.82
N ALA A 28 -6.87 0.85 -5.39
CA ALA A 28 -8.13 0.20 -5.73
C ALA A 28 -8.64 -0.64 -4.55
N GLY A 29 -9.95 -0.88 -4.56
CA GLY A 29 -10.62 -1.67 -3.54
C GLY A 29 -10.36 -3.15 -3.65
N PRO A 30 -10.95 -3.92 -2.71
CA PRO A 30 -11.00 -5.36 -2.85
C PRO A 30 -11.69 -5.78 -4.16
N ASP A 31 -11.50 -7.02 -4.57
CA ASP A 31 -12.16 -7.58 -5.75
C ASP A 31 -13.65 -7.84 -5.52
N ASP A 32 -14.01 -8.08 -4.28
CA ASP A 32 -15.34 -8.42 -3.82
C ASP A 32 -15.77 -7.56 -2.63
N GLY A 33 -17.08 -7.55 -2.36
CA GLY A 33 -17.67 -6.76 -1.28
C GLY A 33 -18.22 -5.40 -1.74
N PRO A 34 -18.74 -4.60 -0.78
CA PRO A 34 -19.49 -3.39 -1.07
C PRO A 34 -18.65 -2.27 -1.71
N ASP A 35 -17.34 -2.29 -1.53
CA ASP A 35 -16.43 -1.32 -2.13
C ASP A 35 -15.59 -1.89 -3.28
N ALA A 36 -16.01 -3.03 -3.85
CA ALA A 36 -15.34 -3.62 -4.99
C ALA A 36 -15.30 -2.65 -6.19
N GLY A 37 -14.11 -2.50 -6.80
CA GLY A 37 -13.91 -1.60 -7.94
C GLY A 37 -13.89 -0.10 -7.62
N ARG A 38 -14.10 0.29 -6.36
CA ARG A 38 -13.94 1.67 -5.91
C ARG A 38 -12.45 2.07 -5.94
N ALA A 39 -12.18 3.35 -6.13
CA ALA A 39 -10.84 3.92 -6.04
C ALA A 39 -10.80 4.92 -4.88
N TRP A 40 -9.72 4.88 -4.10
CA TRP A 40 -9.46 5.78 -3.00
C TRP A 40 -8.18 6.54 -3.24
N MET A 41 -8.12 7.75 -2.72
CA MET A 41 -6.93 8.58 -2.73
C MET A 41 -6.85 9.29 -1.39
N GLY A 42 -5.68 9.24 -0.76
CA GLY A 42 -5.52 9.79 0.58
C GLY A 42 -4.06 9.99 0.97
N ARG A 43 -3.87 10.77 2.03
CA ARG A 43 -2.57 10.94 2.69
C ARG A 43 -2.42 9.89 3.76
N VAL A 44 -1.57 8.91 3.51
CA VAL A 44 -1.35 7.76 4.39
C VAL A 44 -0.02 7.89 5.08
N THR A 45 -0.02 7.89 6.40
CA THR A 45 1.19 7.70 7.20
C THR A 45 1.35 6.19 7.43
N PRO A 46 2.34 5.53 6.78
CA PRO A 46 2.53 4.10 6.90
C PRO A 46 3.05 3.74 8.28
N ARG A 47 2.66 2.57 8.79
CA ARG A 47 3.06 2.05 10.11
C ARG A 47 3.80 0.73 10.01
N GLU A 48 3.29 -0.20 9.21
CA GLU A 48 3.85 -1.53 9.08
C GLU A 48 3.54 -2.13 7.71
N VAL A 49 4.44 -2.97 7.21
CA VAL A 49 4.21 -3.80 6.02
C VAL A 49 4.25 -5.26 6.45
N THR A 50 3.19 -6.00 6.17
CA THR A 50 3.07 -7.43 6.47
C THR A 50 2.87 -8.23 5.18
N ALA A 51 3.17 -9.53 5.23
CA ALA A 51 2.88 -10.46 4.16
C ALA A 51 1.88 -11.51 4.65
N ASP A 52 0.93 -11.89 3.80
CA ASP A 52 0.01 -12.99 4.08
C ASP A 52 0.57 -14.34 3.61
N ASP A 53 -0.07 -15.45 4.03
CA ASP A 53 0.31 -16.82 3.66
C ASP A 53 0.22 -17.10 2.15
N ARG A 54 -0.39 -16.19 1.38
CA ARG A 54 -0.54 -16.26 -0.08
C ARG A 54 0.48 -15.40 -0.82
N GLY A 55 1.38 -14.72 -0.10
CA GLY A 55 2.45 -13.88 -0.65
C GLY A 55 2.02 -12.46 -1.02
N HIS A 56 0.82 -12.02 -0.65
CA HIS A 56 0.44 -10.62 -0.83
C HIS A 56 1.02 -9.77 0.29
N HIS A 57 1.49 -8.59 -0.07
CA HIS A 57 1.96 -7.60 0.89
C HIS A 57 0.85 -6.61 1.21
N TRP A 58 0.75 -6.24 2.48
CA TRP A 58 -0.25 -5.34 3.02
C TRP A 58 0.44 -4.20 3.77
N LEU A 59 -0.02 -2.98 3.54
CA LEU A 59 0.38 -1.79 4.25
C LEU A 59 -0.68 -1.44 5.28
N GLU A 60 -0.30 -1.45 6.56
CA GLU A 60 -1.06 -0.78 7.61
C GLU A 60 -0.60 0.67 7.72
N GLY A 61 -1.54 1.60 7.84
CA GLY A 61 -1.24 3.01 8.03
C GLY A 61 -2.41 3.79 8.63
N THR A 62 -2.25 5.11 8.72
CA THR A 62 -3.31 6.02 9.12
C THR A 62 -3.61 7.01 7.99
N CYS A 63 -4.89 7.15 7.63
CA CYS A 63 -5.40 8.13 6.68
C CYS A 63 -6.48 8.95 7.38
N GLU A 64 -6.32 10.28 7.46
CA GLU A 64 -7.30 11.18 8.09
C GLU A 64 -7.71 10.81 9.54
N GLY A 65 -6.83 10.13 10.26
CA GLY A 65 -7.08 9.66 11.64
C GLY A 65 -7.68 8.26 11.73
N GLU A 66 -8.06 7.65 10.61
CA GLU A 66 -8.55 6.27 10.54
C GLU A 66 -7.44 5.31 10.16
N THR A 67 -7.47 4.11 10.74
CA THR A 67 -6.57 3.03 10.32
C THR A 67 -6.99 2.52 8.95
N VAL A 68 -6.03 2.45 8.03
CA VAL A 68 -6.22 1.88 6.69
C VAL A 68 -5.34 0.67 6.51
N HIS A 69 -5.87 -0.33 5.81
CA HIS A 69 -5.14 -1.55 5.46
C HIS A 69 -5.22 -1.75 3.94
N ILE A 70 -4.09 -1.65 3.25
CA ILE A 70 -4.02 -1.52 1.79
C ILE A 70 -3.13 -2.62 1.22
N ARG A 71 -3.64 -3.44 0.31
CA ARG A 71 -2.82 -4.42 -0.41
C ARG A 71 -1.89 -3.71 -1.39
N LEU A 72 -0.59 -4.00 -1.38
CA LEU A 72 0.41 -3.21 -2.11
C LEU A 72 0.24 -3.28 -3.63
N ASP A 73 -0.18 -4.42 -4.16
CA ASP A 73 -0.52 -4.62 -5.58
C ASP A 73 -1.72 -3.77 -6.05
N ARG A 74 -2.51 -3.23 -5.12
CA ARG A 74 -3.64 -2.35 -5.42
C ARG A 74 -3.27 -0.88 -5.50
N ILE A 75 -2.05 -0.51 -5.09
CA ILE A 75 -1.60 0.88 -5.13
C ILE A 75 -1.15 1.22 -6.56
N ARG A 76 -1.84 2.18 -7.17
CA ARG A 76 -1.70 2.53 -8.60
C ARG A 76 -0.60 3.55 -8.88
N ASN A 77 -0.15 4.26 -7.85
CA ASN A 77 0.82 5.35 -7.98
C ASN A 77 2.14 5.06 -7.25
N MET A 78 2.44 3.78 -7.00
CA MET A 78 3.73 3.42 -6.42
C MET A 78 4.87 3.89 -7.32
N PRO A 79 5.99 4.36 -6.73
CA PRO A 79 7.14 4.80 -7.51
C PRO A 79 7.62 3.64 -8.38
N THR A 80 7.48 3.80 -9.69
CA THR A 80 8.04 2.87 -10.65
C THR A 80 9.55 3.14 -10.74
N PRO A 81 10.38 2.09 -10.89
CA PRO A 81 11.80 2.30 -11.06
C PRO A 81 12.01 3.11 -12.34
N VAL A 82 12.76 4.21 -12.23
CA VAL A 82 13.21 4.98 -13.40
C VAL A 82 14.12 4.07 -14.21
N LYS A 83 13.79 3.88 -15.50
CA LYS A 83 14.58 3.09 -16.45
C LYS A 83 15.99 3.62 -16.61
#